data_AF-A0A7K0CUA2-F1
#
_entry.id   AF-A0A7K0CUA2-F1
#
_cell.length_a   1.000
_cell.length_b   1.000
_cell.length_c   1.000
_cell.angle_alpha   90.00
_cell.angle_beta   90.00
_cell.angle_gamma   90.00
#
_symmetry.space_group_name_H-M   'P 1'
#
loop_
_entity.id
_entity.type
_entity.pdbx_description
1 polymer ?
#
loop_
_entity_poly.entity_id
_entity_poly.type
_entity_poly.pdbx_seq_one_letter_code
_entity_poly.pdbx_strand_id
1 'polypeptide(L)'
;MSRVYEASCGVAWSETGYIFATRNDRPVEPRNVYRSFTRVAAGAGVRVIRLHDARHGCATLLTAAGVAPRVIMEMLGHSQISITMDVYTHVVHDTQREAISHMDQLLKRRRPTV
;
A
#
# COMPACT_ATOMS: atom_id res chain seq x y z
N MET A 1 -0.20 -6.39 -28.09
CA MET A 1 -0.93 -6.61 -26.82
C MET A 1 -1.36 -5.26 -26.23
N SER A 2 -2.42 -4.62 -26.76
CA SER A 2 -2.93 -3.34 -26.25
C SER A 2 -4.40 -3.17 -26.67
N ARG A 3 -5.35 -3.69 -25.88
CA ARG A 3 -6.79 -3.60 -26.19
C ARG A 3 -7.70 -3.54 -24.95
N VAL A 4 -7.18 -3.19 -23.77
CA VAL A 4 -7.94 -3.37 -22.50
C VAL A 4 -8.37 -2.06 -21.79
N TYR A 5 -8.00 -0.86 -22.28
CA TYR A 5 -8.32 0.40 -21.57
C TYR A 5 -9.14 1.41 -22.37
N GLU A 6 -10.07 0.94 -23.20
CA GLU A 6 -11.01 1.81 -23.94
C GLU A 6 -12.32 2.07 -23.17
N ALA A 7 -12.21 2.36 -21.88
CA ALA A 7 -13.36 2.71 -21.06
C ALA A 7 -13.52 4.23 -20.92
N SER A 8 -14.38 4.79 -21.77
CA SER A 8 -15.18 6.00 -21.54
C SER A 8 -14.46 7.34 -21.34
N CYS A 9 -13.57 7.72 -22.24
CA CYS A 9 -13.28 9.14 -22.47
C CYS A 9 -13.81 9.53 -23.85
N GLY A 10 -15.03 10.06 -23.86
CA GLY A 10 -15.64 10.63 -25.06
C GLY A 10 -14.81 11.82 -25.55
N VAL A 11 -14.54 11.81 -26.86
CA VAL A 11 -13.93 12.84 -27.73
C VAL A 11 -12.46 13.22 -27.45
N ALA A 12 -11.63 12.90 -28.46
CA ALA A 12 -10.21 13.22 -28.67
C ALA A 12 -9.22 12.52 -27.72
N TRP A 13 -8.90 11.25 -28.02
CA TRP A 13 -7.64 10.64 -27.59
C TRP A 13 -6.53 11.15 -28.51
N SER A 14 -5.56 11.88 -27.98
CA SER A 14 -4.31 12.15 -28.71
C SER A 14 -3.30 11.01 -28.54
N GLU A 15 -2.37 10.86 -29.50
CA GLU A 15 -1.26 9.90 -29.47
C GLU A 15 -0.17 10.20 -28.41
N THR A 16 -0.50 10.93 -27.34
CA THR A 16 0.48 11.34 -26.31
C THR A 16 0.96 10.21 -25.41
N GLY A 17 0.24 9.07 -25.37
CA GLY A 17 0.62 7.88 -24.60
C GLY A 17 0.36 7.99 -23.09
N TYR A 18 -0.31 9.05 -22.62
CA TYR A 18 -0.68 9.19 -21.21
C TYR A 18 -1.99 8.45 -20.88
N ILE A 19 -1.95 7.59 -19.85
CA ILE A 19 -3.16 6.93 -19.32
C ILE A 19 -4.00 7.90 -18.47
N PHE A 20 -3.33 8.79 -17.73
CA PHE A 20 -3.98 9.83 -16.92
C PHE A 20 -3.73 11.20 -17.53
N ALA A 21 -4.61 11.61 -18.42
CA ALA A 21 -4.56 12.90 -19.09
C ALA A 21 -5.71 13.81 -18.66
N THR A 22 -5.47 15.11 -18.72
CA THR A 22 -6.52 16.13 -18.68
C THR A 22 -7.34 16.10 -19.98
N ARG A 23 -8.46 16.82 -20.02
CA ARG A 23 -9.32 16.92 -21.24
C ARG A 23 -8.62 17.49 -22.47
N ASN A 24 -7.44 18.08 -22.28
CA ASN A 24 -6.63 18.66 -23.35
C ASN A 24 -5.35 17.83 -23.57
N ASP A 25 -5.38 16.54 -23.26
CA ASP A 25 -4.29 15.58 -23.50
C ASP A 25 -2.96 15.85 -22.78
N ARG A 26 -2.97 16.75 -21.79
CA ARG A 26 -1.79 17.03 -20.97
C ARG A 26 -1.74 16.11 -19.75
N PRO A 27 -0.55 15.74 -19.25
CA PRO A 27 -0.44 14.96 -18.03
C PRO A 27 -1.11 15.69 -16.86
N VAL A 28 -1.77 14.92 -15.99
CA VAL A 28 -2.41 15.49 -14.80
C VAL A 28 -1.33 16.02 -13.85
N GLU A 29 -1.44 17.30 -13.49
CA GLU A 29 -0.54 17.91 -12.52
C GLU A 29 -0.71 17.27 -11.13
N PRO A 30 0.38 16.89 -10.42
CA PRO A 30 0.30 16.26 -9.11
C PRO A 30 -0.52 17.04 -8.08
N ARG A 31 -0.49 18.38 -8.14
CA ARG A 31 -1.29 19.24 -7.26
C ARG A 31 -2.79 19.08 -7.49
N ASN A 32 -3.22 18.86 -8.72
CA ASN A 32 -4.63 18.64 -9.06
C ASN A 32 -5.12 17.26 -8.59
N VAL A 33 -4.24 16.25 -8.63
CA VAL A 33 -4.50 14.94 -8.01
C VAL A 33 -4.71 15.11 -6.51
N TYR A 34 -3.80 15.79 -5.82
CA TYR A 34 -3.91 16.02 -4.38
C TYR A 34 -5.17 16.81 -4.00
N ARG A 35 -5.51 17.88 -4.73
CA ARG A 35 -6.76 18.63 -4.51
C ARG A 35 -8.01 17.76 -4.70
N SER A 36 -7.99 16.86 -5.69
CA SER A 36 -9.12 15.94 -5.91
C SER A 36 -9.21 14.92 -4.79
N PHE A 37 -8.08 14.38 -4.34
CA PHE A 37 -7.99 13.45 -3.21
C PHE A 37 -8.54 14.05 -1.92
N THR A 38 -8.12 15.26 -1.54
CA THR A 38 -8.58 15.91 -0.31
C THR A 38 -10.07 16.23 -0.36
N ARG A 39 -10.60 16.64 -1.52
CA ARG A 39 -12.04 16.85 -1.73
C ARG A 39 -12.83 15.56 -1.53
N VAL A 40 -12.37 14.44 -2.08
CA VAL A 40 -13.03 13.13 -1.92
C VAL A 40 -12.98 12.67 -0.47
N ALA A 41 -11.82 12.78 0.20
CA ALA A 41 -11.68 12.41 1.60
C ALA A 41 -12.60 13.22 2.51
N ALA A 42 -12.68 14.54 2.30
CA ALA A 42 -13.59 15.41 3.04
C ALA A 42 -15.07 15.06 2.77
N GLY A 43 -15.44 14.79 1.50
CA GLY A 43 -16.80 14.38 1.14
C GLY A 43 -17.20 13.02 1.72
N ALA A 44 -16.23 12.12 1.95
CA ALA A 44 -16.44 10.83 2.59
C ALA A 44 -16.44 10.91 4.14
N GLY A 45 -16.21 12.10 4.73
CA GLY A 45 -16.15 12.27 6.18
C GLY A 45 -14.96 11.60 6.87
N VAL A 46 -13.93 11.23 6.11
CA VAL A 46 -12.72 10.61 6.66
C VAL A 46 -11.63 11.64 6.89
N ARG A 47 -10.70 11.33 7.81
CA ARG A 47 -9.53 12.17 8.07
C ARG A 47 -8.76 12.42 6.77
N VAL A 48 -8.52 13.70 6.46
CA VAL A 48 -7.68 14.09 5.32
C VAL A 48 -6.22 13.83 5.68
N ILE A 49 -5.59 12.95 4.91
CA ILE A 49 -4.16 12.59 5.03
C ILE A 49 -3.40 13.07 3.79
N ARG A 50 -2.08 12.91 3.75
CA ARG A 50 -1.32 13.17 2.53
C ARG A 50 -1.52 12.02 1.55
N LEU A 51 -1.42 12.29 0.24
CA LEU A 51 -1.60 11.23 -0.76
C LEU A 51 -0.57 10.10 -0.60
N HIS A 52 0.66 10.41 -0.17
CA HIS A 52 1.65 9.38 0.12
C HIS A 52 1.25 8.49 1.29
N ASP A 53 0.55 9.00 2.30
CA ASP A 53 0.10 8.21 3.46
C ASP A 53 -0.82 7.05 3.04
N ALA A 54 -1.55 7.20 1.93
CA ALA A 54 -2.34 6.10 1.36
C ALA A 54 -1.44 4.93 0.88
N ARG A 55 -0.27 5.24 0.32
CA ARG A 55 0.74 4.23 -0.07
C ARG A 55 1.36 3.57 1.16
N HIS A 56 1.62 4.32 2.23
CA HIS A 56 2.04 3.73 3.51
C HIS A 56 0.96 2.79 4.06
N GLY A 57 -0.30 3.21 4.03
CA GLY A 57 -1.44 2.37 4.45
C GLY A 57 -1.52 1.07 3.65
N CYS A 58 -1.28 1.12 2.34
CA CYS A 58 -1.20 -0.08 1.50
C CYS A 58 -0.10 -1.05 1.98
N ALA A 59 1.11 -0.53 2.30
CA ALA A 59 2.18 -1.36 2.85
C ALA A 59 1.77 -2.01 4.17
N THR A 60 1.19 -1.25 5.10
CA THR A 60 0.71 -1.78 6.38
C THR A 60 -0.34 -2.87 6.19
N LEU A 61 -1.30 -2.69 5.28
CA LEU A 61 -2.34 -3.68 4.99
C LEU A 61 -1.77 -4.97 4.39
N LEU A 62 -0.85 -4.87 3.44
CA LEU A 62 -0.19 -6.04 2.83
C LEU A 62 0.65 -6.80 3.86
N THR A 63 1.34 -6.08 4.74
CA THR A 63 2.11 -6.69 5.83
C THR A 63 1.18 -7.40 6.82
N ALA A 64 0.07 -6.77 7.21
CA ALA A 64 -0.93 -7.40 8.09
C ALA A 64 -1.57 -8.64 7.45
N ALA A 65 -1.67 -8.69 6.11
CA ALA A 65 -2.10 -9.86 5.36
C ALA A 65 -1.03 -10.95 5.22
N GLY A 66 0.15 -10.77 5.83
CA GLY A 66 1.25 -11.76 5.81
C GLY A 66 2.00 -11.82 4.48
N VAL A 67 1.87 -10.83 3.60
CA VAL A 67 2.59 -10.81 2.33
C VAL A 67 4.08 -10.60 2.59
N ALA A 68 4.92 -11.40 1.91
CA ALA A 68 6.36 -11.37 2.10
C ALA A 68 6.93 -9.97 1.78
N PRO A 69 7.88 -9.45 2.58
CA PRO A 69 8.39 -8.09 2.43
C PRO A 69 8.91 -7.74 1.04
N ARG A 70 9.60 -8.71 0.41
CA ARG A 70 10.13 -8.58 -0.94
C ARG A 70 9.03 -8.35 -1.98
N VAL A 71 7.91 -9.06 -1.84
CA VAL A 71 6.76 -8.95 -2.74
C VAL A 71 6.10 -7.57 -2.59
N ILE A 72 5.95 -7.09 -1.36
CA ILE A 72 5.41 -5.74 -1.11
C ILE A 72 6.32 -4.66 -1.72
N MET A 73 7.65 -4.80 -1.59
CA MET A 73 8.60 -3.87 -2.20
C MET A 73 8.50 -3.87 -3.73
N GLU A 74 8.37 -5.04 -4.35
CA GLU A 74 8.19 -5.17 -5.80
C GLU A 74 6.85 -4.56 -6.25
N MET A 75 5.76 -4.80 -5.50
CA MET A 75 4.42 -4.25 -5.79
C MET A 75 4.35 -2.74 -5.66
N LEU A 76 4.96 -2.18 -4.61
CA LEU A 76 4.97 -0.74 -4.42
C LEU A 76 6.01 -0.09 -5.36
N GLY A 77 7.06 -0.80 -5.74
CA GLY A 77 8.20 -0.26 -6.49
C GLY A 77 9.26 0.31 -5.54
N HIS A 78 10.53 0.13 -5.92
CA HIS A 78 11.77 0.33 -5.12
C HIS A 78 11.96 1.70 -4.42
N SER A 79 11.02 2.63 -4.52
CA SER A 79 11.18 4.02 -4.07
C SER A 79 11.13 4.23 -2.55
N GLN A 80 10.78 3.23 -1.74
CA GLN A 80 10.62 3.40 -0.28
C GLN A 80 11.08 2.17 0.53
N ILE A 81 12.37 1.87 0.43
CA ILE A 81 13.07 0.89 1.30
C ILE A 81 12.97 1.31 2.78
N SER A 82 12.95 2.61 3.09
CA SER A 82 12.91 3.12 4.47
C SER A 82 11.62 2.78 5.21
N ILE A 83 10.46 2.89 4.54
CA ILE A 83 9.14 2.64 5.15
C ILE A 83 8.84 1.17 5.31
N THR A 84 9.27 0.42 4.30
CA THR A 84 9.40 -1.04 4.34
C THR A 84 10.08 -1.40 5.67
N MET A 85 11.32 -0.98 5.90
CA MET A 85 12.08 -1.37 7.09
C MET A 85 11.40 -1.02 8.43
N ASP A 86 10.86 0.19 8.61
CA ASP A 86 10.25 0.60 9.89
C ASP A 86 8.98 -0.22 10.20
N VAL A 87 8.10 -0.42 9.21
CA VAL A 87 6.88 -1.21 9.39
C VAL A 87 7.21 -2.70 9.56
N TYR A 88 8.18 -3.23 8.82
CA TYR A 88 8.61 -4.63 8.99
C TYR A 88 9.24 -4.88 10.35
N THR A 89 10.05 -3.94 10.85
CA THR A 89 10.71 -4.10 12.15
C THR A 89 9.65 -4.34 13.23
N HIS A 90 8.59 -3.53 13.25
CA HIS A 90 7.49 -3.73 14.20
C HIS A 90 6.75 -5.06 14.02
N VAL A 91 6.37 -5.44 12.80
CA VAL A 91 5.60 -6.68 12.57
C VAL A 91 6.43 -7.95 12.82
N VAL A 92 7.71 -7.96 12.43
CA VAL A 92 8.62 -9.07 12.72
C VAL A 92 8.79 -9.23 14.23
N HIS A 93 8.89 -8.14 15.00
CA HIS A 93 8.96 -8.22 16.46
C HIS A 93 7.69 -8.82 17.08
N ASP A 94 6.51 -8.50 16.56
CA ASP A 94 5.25 -9.06 17.07
C ASP A 94 5.11 -10.54 16.71
N THR A 95 5.48 -10.92 15.49
CA THR A 95 5.43 -12.33 15.04
C THR A 95 6.46 -13.18 15.81
N GLN A 96 7.65 -12.63 16.08
CA GLN A 96 8.67 -13.28 16.91
C GLN A 96 8.19 -13.46 18.35
N ARG A 97 7.52 -12.45 18.94
CA ARG A 97 6.92 -12.57 20.28
C ARG A 97 5.86 -13.67 20.34
N GLU A 98 4.97 -13.75 19.35
CA GLU A 98 3.96 -14.80 19.28
C GLU A 98 4.60 -16.20 19.15
N ALA A 99 5.62 -16.35 18.30
CA ALA A 99 6.33 -17.62 18.13
C ALA A 99 7.04 -18.05 19.42
N ILE A 100 7.71 -17.12 20.11
CA ILE A 100 8.36 -17.38 21.40
C ILE A 100 7.31 -17.74 22.47
N SER A 101 6.17 -17.05 22.49
CA SER A 101 5.08 -17.37 23.43
C SER A 101 4.49 -18.77 23.19
N HIS A 102 4.29 -19.17 21.93
CA HIS A 102 3.88 -20.52 21.58
C HIS A 102 4.90 -21.58 22.01
N MET A 103 6.19 -21.30 21.79
CA MET A 103 7.27 -22.18 22.21
C MET A 103 7.30 -22.35 23.74
N ASP A 104 7.17 -21.27 24.50
CA ASP A 104 7.08 -21.29 25.97
C ASP A 104 5.89 -22.12 26.46
N GLN A 105 4.72 -22.00 25.82
CA GLN A 105 3.55 -22.82 26.14
C GLN A 105 3.77 -24.32 25.88
N LEU A 106 4.41 -24.67 24.76
CA LEU A 106 4.74 -26.06 24.42
C LEU A 106 5.74 -26.67 25.43
N LEU A 107 6.71 -25.88 25.87
CA LEU A 107 7.71 -26.31 26.85
C LEU A 107 7.12 -26.42 28.27
N LYS A 108 6.24 -25.50 28.68
CA LYS A 108 5.53 -25.55 29.97
C LYS A 108 4.60 -26.74 30.09
N ARG A 109 4.00 -27.19 29.00
CA ARG A 109 3.12 -28.37 28.96
C ARG A 109 3.89 -29.69 29.19
N ARG A 110 5.22 -29.65 29.18
CA ARG A 110 6.09 -30.84 29.25
C ARG A 110 6.89 -30.94 30.54
N ARG A 111 6.47 -30.32 31.65
CA ARG A 111 7.08 -30.58 32.96
C ARG A 111 6.56 -31.93 33.47
N PRO A 112 7.34 -33.03 33.45
CA PRO A 112 6.91 -34.27 34.08
C PRO A 112 7.01 -34.02 35.59
N THR A 113 5.92 -34.21 36.29
CA THR A 113 5.95 -34.33 37.74
C THR A 113 6.74 -35.59 38.07
N VAL A 114 7.94 -35.42 38.60
CA VAL A 114 8.66 -36.44 39.38
C VAL A 114 9.02 -35.79 40.69
#